data_AF-A0A916N5X7-F1
#
_entry.id   AF-A0A916N5X7-F1
#
_cell.length_a   1.000
_cell.length_b   1.000
_cell.length_c   1.000
_cell.angle_alpha   90.00
_cell.angle_beta   90.00
_cell.angle_gamma   90.00
#
_symmetry.space_group_name_H-M   'P 1'
#
loop_
_entity.id
_entity.type
_entity.pdbx_description
1 polymer ?
#
loop_
_entity_poly.entity_id
_entity_poly.type
_entity_poly.pdbx_seq_one_letter_code
_entity_poly.pdbx_strand_id
1 'polypeptide(L)'
;MIELESLYGLTTICQSVDVAYPHQIFRDRFADLISKIKEARFDTHDRVAADLVYEKGYRGLLAAKSSQLDEAVICFSEAESLGICVRGREASLLVQSLLLAQRSYYLYRQNEFRNAIRDLKYSFSNDLALENDAAYSFLKIHRIQLLHNLIRIAARSGNWNYSIALGKALLDYLEMPNEEFLNELDPPWNRGWNGGFYDLSVELISSMHAQIAEEVLKILECVASEPERNAEIISVLSTLAPSRDRNIGSQADLWTIFETAWTNGGAPDAIVSAATPILQHGPSPSAPLWRSVAVRTLGMLEVMAGEFPSP
;
A
#
# COMPACT_ATOMS: atom_id res chain seq x y z
N MET A 1 8.64 35.38 6.81
CA MET A 1 7.32 35.50 6.16
C MET A 1 7.37 34.78 4.82
N ILE A 2 7.22 33.45 4.85
CA ILE A 2 6.67 32.77 3.68
C ILE A 2 5.22 33.26 3.63
N GLU A 3 4.82 33.91 2.53
CA GLU A 3 3.54 34.63 2.45
C GLU A 3 2.39 33.69 2.78
N LEU A 4 1.62 34.02 3.82
CA LEU A 4 0.40 33.31 4.21
C LEU A 4 -0.57 33.13 3.01
N GLU A 5 -0.51 34.02 2.02
CA GLU A 5 -1.25 33.92 0.76
C GLU A 5 -0.89 32.69 -0.08
N SER A 6 0.39 32.26 -0.06
CA SER A 6 0.82 31.01 -0.71
C SER A 6 0.22 29.77 -0.02
N LEU A 7 0.02 29.83 1.30
CA LEU A 7 -0.60 28.76 2.09
C LEU A 7 -2.12 28.65 1.87
N TYR A 8 -2.83 29.76 1.67
CA TYR A 8 -4.26 29.74 1.29
C TYR A 8 -4.50 29.14 -0.12
N GLY A 9 -3.51 29.23 -1.01
CA GLY A 9 -3.52 28.49 -2.27
C GLY A 9 -3.49 26.96 -2.06
N LEU A 10 -2.70 26.48 -1.09
CA LEU A 10 -2.56 25.05 -0.79
C LEU A 10 -3.85 24.44 -0.21
N THR A 11 -4.63 25.19 0.58
CA THR A 11 -5.93 24.73 1.11
C THR A 11 -6.96 24.49 0.01
N THR A 12 -7.00 25.38 -0.98
CA THR A 12 -7.91 25.26 -2.13
C THR A 12 -7.53 24.06 -3.01
N ILE A 13 -6.23 23.77 -3.14
CA ILE A 13 -5.73 22.57 -3.81
C ILE A 13 -6.09 21.31 -3.01
N CYS A 14 -5.89 21.30 -1.69
CA CYS A 14 -6.21 20.15 -0.83
C CYS A 14 -7.67 19.68 -0.95
N GLN A 15 -8.61 20.62 -1.12
CA GLN A 15 -10.05 20.38 -1.20
C GLN A 15 -10.56 20.05 -2.61
N SER A 16 -9.81 20.38 -3.67
CA SER A 16 -10.25 20.24 -5.06
C SER A 16 -9.71 19.00 -5.79
N VAL A 17 -8.73 18.29 -5.22
CA VAL A 17 -8.26 17.03 -5.80
C VAL A 17 -9.22 15.88 -5.44
N ASP A 18 -10.33 15.80 -6.19
CA ASP A 18 -11.26 14.67 -6.22
C ASP A 18 -10.60 13.53 -7.03
N VAL A 19 -9.62 12.85 -6.43
CA VAL A 19 -8.91 11.75 -7.08
C VAL A 19 -9.88 10.58 -7.15
N ALA A 20 -10.17 10.08 -8.36
CA ALA A 20 -10.85 8.79 -8.53
C ALA A 20 -10.24 7.75 -7.57
N TYR A 21 -11.08 7.08 -6.77
CA TYR A 21 -10.64 6.20 -5.69
C TYR A 21 -9.48 5.31 -6.14
N PRO A 22 -8.26 5.43 -5.54
CA PRO A 22 -7.07 4.73 -6.00
C PRO A 22 -7.30 3.24 -6.23
N HIS A 23 -8.06 2.58 -5.34
CA HIS A 23 -8.45 1.18 -5.45
C HIS A 23 -9.12 0.80 -6.79
N GLN A 24 -9.95 1.67 -7.36
CA GLN A 24 -10.65 1.43 -8.63
C GLN A 24 -9.65 1.41 -9.78
N ILE A 25 -8.75 2.41 -9.84
CA ILE A 25 -7.73 2.52 -10.89
C ILE A 25 -6.83 1.28 -10.88
N PHE A 26 -6.32 0.90 -9.70
CA PHE A 26 -5.48 -0.29 -9.57
C PHE A 26 -6.22 -1.54 -10.07
N ARG A 27 -7.45 -1.76 -9.60
CA ARG A 27 -8.23 -2.95 -9.95
C ARG A 27 -8.47 -3.03 -11.45
N ASP A 28 -8.90 -1.95 -12.07
CA ASP A 28 -9.29 -1.97 -13.49
C ASP A 28 -8.06 -2.16 -14.39
N ARG A 29 -6.94 -1.48 -14.08
CA ARG A 29 -5.68 -1.63 -14.82
C ARG A 29 -5.05 -3.01 -14.63
N PHE A 30 -5.05 -3.54 -13.40
CA PHE A 30 -4.54 -4.87 -13.13
C PHE A 30 -5.42 -5.96 -13.79
N ALA A 31 -6.74 -5.81 -13.76
CA ALA A 31 -7.66 -6.73 -14.43
C ALA A 31 -7.47 -6.73 -15.97
N ASP A 32 -7.21 -5.58 -16.57
CA ASP A 32 -6.88 -5.47 -18.01
C ASP A 32 -5.59 -6.25 -18.37
N LEU A 33 -4.53 -6.11 -17.55
CA LEU A 33 -3.29 -6.87 -17.73
C LEU A 33 -3.54 -8.38 -17.64
N ILE A 34 -4.33 -8.81 -16.65
CA ILE A 34 -4.72 -10.22 -16.47
C ILE A 34 -5.53 -10.72 -17.68
N SER A 35 -6.47 -9.92 -18.21
CA SER A 35 -7.27 -10.28 -19.38
C SER A 35 -6.39 -10.53 -20.61
N LYS A 36 -5.48 -9.58 -20.90
CA LYS A 36 -4.55 -9.68 -22.03
C LYS A 36 -3.70 -10.94 -21.98
N ILE A 37 -3.21 -11.30 -20.78
CA ILE A 37 -2.39 -12.50 -20.59
C ILE A 37 -3.21 -13.78 -20.77
N LYS A 38 -4.42 -13.85 -20.19
CA LYS A 38 -5.31 -15.01 -20.39
C LYS A 38 -5.61 -15.22 -21.86
N GLU A 39 -5.93 -14.15 -22.60
CA GLU A 39 -6.20 -14.22 -24.04
C GLU A 39 -4.99 -14.68 -24.86
N ALA A 40 -3.79 -14.22 -24.49
CA ALA A 40 -2.57 -14.54 -25.21
C ALA A 40 -2.01 -15.94 -24.91
N ARG A 41 -2.21 -16.47 -23.70
CA ARG A 41 -1.47 -17.63 -23.19
C ARG A 41 -2.29 -18.82 -22.78
N PHE A 42 -3.57 -18.64 -22.47
CA PHE A 42 -4.40 -19.74 -21.98
C PHE A 42 -5.25 -20.31 -23.11
N ASP A 43 -5.44 -21.62 -23.09
CA ASP A 43 -6.43 -22.22 -23.98
C ASP A 43 -7.85 -21.78 -23.59
N THR A 44 -8.82 -22.09 -24.44
CA THR A 44 -10.21 -21.65 -24.21
C THR A 44 -10.79 -22.23 -22.92
N HIS A 45 -10.42 -23.46 -22.55
CA HIS A 45 -10.92 -24.12 -21.36
C HIS A 45 -10.37 -23.44 -20.09
N ASP A 46 -9.06 -23.25 -20.02
CA ASP A 46 -8.39 -22.61 -18.90
C ASP A 46 -8.80 -21.15 -18.73
N ARG A 47 -9.01 -20.42 -19.84
CA ARG A 47 -9.53 -19.05 -19.78
C ARG A 47 -10.91 -19.00 -19.13
N VAL A 48 -11.85 -19.83 -19.59
CA VAL A 48 -13.21 -19.89 -19.02
C VAL A 48 -13.17 -20.30 -17.55
N ALA A 49 -12.38 -21.32 -17.20
CA ALA A 49 -12.24 -21.74 -15.81
C ALA A 49 -11.62 -20.63 -14.94
N ALA A 50 -10.56 -19.96 -15.42
CA ALA A 50 -9.93 -18.85 -14.71
C ALA A 50 -10.88 -17.67 -14.48
N ASP A 51 -11.70 -17.33 -15.48
CA ASP A 51 -12.72 -16.28 -15.37
C ASP A 51 -13.75 -16.60 -14.28
N LEU A 52 -14.27 -17.83 -14.27
CA LEU A 52 -15.23 -18.28 -13.27
C LEU A 52 -14.62 -18.30 -11.86
N VAL A 53 -13.38 -18.76 -11.71
CA VAL A 53 -12.70 -18.75 -10.40
C VAL A 53 -12.49 -17.32 -9.93
N TYR A 54 -12.03 -16.42 -10.81
CA TYR A 54 -11.85 -15.01 -10.47
C TYR A 54 -13.17 -14.33 -10.08
N GLU A 55 -14.25 -14.57 -10.81
CA GLU A 55 -15.59 -14.04 -10.49
C GLU A 55 -16.04 -14.48 -9.10
N LYS A 56 -15.98 -15.79 -8.83
CA LYS A 56 -16.40 -16.35 -7.53
C LYS A 56 -15.51 -15.87 -6.39
N GLY A 57 -14.19 -15.88 -6.57
CA GLY A 57 -13.26 -15.35 -5.57
C GLY A 57 -13.47 -13.86 -5.31
N TYR A 58 -13.72 -13.05 -6.34
CA TYR A 58 -14.03 -11.63 -6.19
C TYR A 58 -15.36 -11.38 -5.46
N ARG A 59 -16.40 -12.16 -5.77
CA ARG A 59 -17.66 -12.14 -5.02
C ARG A 59 -17.44 -12.49 -3.55
N GLY A 60 -16.61 -13.51 -3.28
CA GLY A 60 -16.22 -13.88 -1.92
C GLY A 60 -15.51 -12.73 -1.18
N LEU A 61 -14.61 -12.02 -1.86
CA LEU A 61 -13.96 -10.83 -1.32
C LEU A 61 -14.95 -9.70 -1.02
N LEU A 62 -15.89 -9.42 -1.92
CA LEU A 62 -16.91 -8.39 -1.71
C LEU A 62 -17.83 -8.74 -0.52
N ALA A 63 -18.29 -9.99 -0.44
CA ALA A 63 -19.06 -10.48 0.70
C ALA A 63 -18.28 -10.33 2.02
N ALA A 64 -17.00 -10.70 2.04
CA ALA A 64 -16.13 -10.53 3.21
C ALA A 64 -15.97 -9.04 3.60
N LYS A 65 -15.81 -8.13 2.64
CA LYS A 65 -15.77 -6.67 2.90
C LYS A 65 -17.07 -6.18 3.53
N SER A 66 -18.21 -6.67 3.05
CA SER A 66 -19.55 -6.38 3.57
C SER A 66 -19.90 -7.14 4.85
N SER A 67 -18.96 -7.88 5.45
CA SER A 67 -19.16 -8.69 6.67
C SER A 67 -20.15 -9.86 6.50
N GLN A 68 -20.43 -10.27 5.27
CA GLN A 68 -21.26 -11.43 4.93
C GLN A 68 -20.38 -12.69 4.86
N LEU A 69 -19.92 -13.16 6.03
CA LEU A 69 -18.88 -14.19 6.13
C LEU A 69 -19.35 -15.57 5.64
N ASP A 70 -20.63 -15.90 5.80
CA ASP A 70 -21.22 -17.14 5.29
C ASP A 70 -21.28 -17.17 3.75
N GLU A 71 -21.65 -16.04 3.13
CA GLU A 71 -21.63 -15.93 1.67
C GLU A 71 -20.19 -15.97 1.13
N ALA A 72 -19.26 -15.35 1.85
CA ALA A 72 -17.85 -15.36 1.48
C ALA A 72 -17.29 -16.79 1.43
N VAL A 73 -17.56 -17.62 2.45
CA VAL A 73 -17.06 -19.01 2.49
C VAL A 73 -17.67 -19.87 1.39
N ILE A 74 -18.96 -19.68 1.06
CA ILE A 74 -19.60 -20.36 -0.07
C ILE A 74 -18.90 -19.98 -1.37
N CYS A 75 -18.71 -18.69 -1.62
CA CYS A 75 -18.06 -18.20 -2.83
C CYS A 75 -16.62 -18.72 -2.99
N PHE A 76 -15.83 -18.75 -1.91
CA PHE A 76 -14.48 -19.29 -1.95
C PHE A 76 -14.46 -20.80 -2.17
N SER A 77 -15.38 -21.55 -1.56
CA SER A 77 -15.50 -23.00 -1.77
C SER A 77 -15.87 -23.35 -3.23
N GLU A 78 -16.76 -22.57 -3.84
CA GLU A 78 -17.08 -22.69 -5.27
C GLU A 78 -15.87 -22.37 -6.15
N ALA A 79 -15.16 -21.27 -5.85
CA ALA A 79 -13.95 -20.87 -6.57
C ALA A 79 -12.85 -21.94 -6.51
N GLU A 80 -12.64 -22.55 -5.34
CA GLU A 80 -11.69 -23.67 -5.15
C GLU A 80 -12.07 -24.89 -5.99
N SER A 81 -13.36 -25.25 -5.99
CA SER A 81 -13.87 -26.38 -6.76
C SER A 81 -13.68 -26.16 -8.26
N LEU A 82 -13.91 -24.93 -8.75
CA LEU A 82 -13.66 -24.54 -10.14
C LEU A 82 -12.17 -24.51 -10.47
N GLY A 83 -11.31 -24.17 -9.52
CA GLY A 83 -9.85 -24.13 -9.68
C GLY A 83 -9.26 -25.50 -10.04
N ILE A 84 -9.87 -26.59 -9.58
CA ILE A 84 -9.48 -27.97 -9.93
C ILE A 84 -9.62 -28.24 -11.44
N CYS A 85 -10.52 -27.53 -12.11
CA CYS A 85 -10.73 -27.69 -13.54
C CYS A 85 -9.63 -27.05 -14.40
N VAL A 86 -8.81 -26.15 -13.85
CA VAL A 86 -7.73 -25.48 -14.59
C VAL A 86 -6.59 -26.47 -14.86
N ARG A 87 -6.24 -26.69 -16.12
CA ARG A 87 -5.34 -27.75 -16.58
C ARG A 87 -3.91 -27.27 -16.80
N GLY A 88 -3.76 -26.09 -17.41
CA GLY A 88 -2.48 -25.48 -17.70
C GLY A 88 -1.77 -25.03 -16.43
N ARG A 89 -0.47 -25.31 -16.34
CA ARG A 89 0.35 -24.95 -15.17
C ARG A 89 0.34 -23.44 -14.90
N GLU A 90 0.53 -22.62 -15.94
CA GLU A 90 0.50 -21.16 -15.79
C GLU A 90 -0.87 -20.65 -15.34
N ALA A 91 -1.94 -21.14 -15.94
CA ALA A 91 -3.30 -20.78 -15.56
C ALA A 91 -3.60 -21.19 -14.12
N SER A 92 -3.19 -22.39 -13.71
CA SER A 92 -3.37 -22.88 -12.34
C SER A 92 -2.64 -22.01 -11.33
N LEU A 93 -1.37 -21.66 -11.58
CA LEU A 93 -0.59 -20.78 -10.71
C LEU A 93 -1.23 -19.39 -10.58
N LEU A 94 -1.67 -18.81 -11.71
CA LEU A 94 -2.26 -17.47 -11.72
C LEU A 94 -3.57 -17.44 -10.94
N VAL A 95 -4.46 -18.40 -11.24
CA VAL A 95 -5.76 -18.54 -10.58
C VAL A 95 -5.58 -18.76 -9.08
N GLN A 96 -4.67 -19.65 -8.68
CA GLN A 96 -4.38 -19.88 -7.27
C GLN A 96 -3.83 -18.62 -6.59
N SER A 97 -2.92 -17.88 -7.24
CA SER A 97 -2.37 -16.64 -6.67
C SER A 97 -3.49 -15.64 -6.35
N LEU A 98 -4.35 -15.36 -7.33
CA LEU A 98 -5.44 -14.40 -7.17
C LEU A 98 -6.45 -14.87 -6.11
N LEU A 99 -6.84 -16.15 -6.14
CA LEU A 99 -7.80 -16.71 -5.19
C LEU A 99 -7.28 -16.68 -3.75
N LEU A 100 -6.02 -17.05 -3.53
CA LEU A 100 -5.39 -17.03 -2.21
C LEU A 100 -5.26 -15.60 -1.66
N ALA A 101 -4.93 -14.64 -2.52
CA ALA A 101 -4.89 -13.23 -2.15
C ALA A 101 -6.28 -12.70 -1.72
N GLN A 102 -7.34 -13.11 -2.40
CA GLN A 102 -8.72 -12.74 -2.05
C GLN A 102 -9.19 -13.43 -0.77
N ARG A 103 -8.92 -14.74 -0.62
CA ARG A 103 -9.29 -15.54 0.55
C ARG A 103 -8.57 -15.06 1.82
N SER A 104 -7.34 -14.58 1.71
CA SER A 104 -6.59 -14.05 2.87
C SER A 104 -7.30 -12.87 3.54
N TYR A 105 -8.06 -12.05 2.79
CA TYR A 105 -8.88 -10.99 3.37
C TYR A 105 -10.04 -11.54 4.21
N TYR A 106 -10.71 -12.61 3.76
CA TYR A 106 -11.73 -13.29 4.57
C TYR A 106 -11.14 -13.84 5.87
N LEU A 107 -9.98 -14.51 5.80
CA LEU A 107 -9.29 -15.02 6.98
C LEU A 107 -8.87 -13.88 7.93
N TYR A 108 -8.38 -12.77 7.38
CA TYR A 108 -8.10 -11.55 8.14
C TYR A 108 -9.35 -11.04 8.88
N ARG A 109 -10.52 -11.02 8.24
CA ARG A 109 -11.78 -10.60 8.88
C ARG A 109 -12.24 -11.52 10.01
N GLN A 110 -11.86 -12.79 9.96
CA GLN A 110 -12.09 -13.79 11.01
C GLN A 110 -11.04 -13.74 12.14
N ASN A 111 -10.04 -12.86 12.06
CA ASN A 111 -8.84 -12.84 12.92
C ASN A 111 -7.98 -14.12 12.81
N GLU A 112 -8.11 -14.87 11.71
CA GLU A 112 -7.31 -16.06 11.38
C GLU A 112 -5.97 -15.66 10.75
N PHE A 113 -5.20 -14.79 11.43
CA PHE A 113 -4.03 -14.10 10.86
C PHE A 113 -2.95 -15.07 10.35
N ARG A 114 -2.70 -16.17 11.07
CA ARG A 114 -1.71 -17.17 10.65
C ARG A 114 -2.08 -17.80 9.32
N ASN A 115 -3.35 -18.14 9.15
CA ASN A 115 -3.86 -18.73 7.90
C ASN A 115 -3.87 -17.68 6.77
N ALA A 116 -4.24 -16.43 7.06
CA ALA A 116 -4.18 -15.34 6.10
C ALA A 116 -2.75 -15.10 5.58
N ILE A 117 -1.76 -15.05 6.48
CA ILE A 117 -0.34 -14.89 6.11
C ILE A 117 0.14 -16.08 5.28
N ARG A 118 -0.25 -17.32 5.65
CA ARG A 118 0.09 -18.51 4.88
C ARG A 118 -0.44 -18.41 3.44
N ASP A 119 -1.69 -17.99 3.26
CA ASP A 119 -2.28 -17.82 1.93
C ASP A 119 -1.54 -16.74 1.11
N LEU A 120 -1.20 -15.60 1.74
CA LEU A 120 -0.39 -14.57 1.08
C LEU A 120 0.99 -15.10 0.67
N LYS A 121 1.65 -15.93 1.49
CA LYS A 121 2.96 -16.53 1.15
C LYS A 121 2.86 -17.45 -0.07
N TYR A 122 1.80 -18.27 -0.14
CA TYR A 122 1.56 -19.12 -1.30
C TYR A 122 1.25 -18.32 -2.55
N SER A 123 0.41 -17.28 -2.46
CA SER A 123 0.15 -16.37 -3.57
C SER A 123 1.44 -15.72 -4.07
N PHE A 124 2.27 -15.19 -3.17
CA PHE A 124 3.55 -14.57 -3.52
C PHE A 124 4.50 -15.56 -4.21
N SER A 125 4.54 -16.80 -3.73
CA SER A 125 5.37 -17.86 -4.33
C SER A 125 4.89 -18.22 -5.74
N ASN A 126 3.58 -18.23 -5.97
CA ASN A 126 3.02 -18.45 -7.30
C ASN A 126 3.34 -17.29 -8.25
N ASP A 127 3.30 -16.04 -7.77
CA ASP A 127 3.70 -14.87 -8.56
C ASP A 127 5.18 -14.94 -8.96
N LEU A 128 6.06 -15.33 -8.04
CA LEU A 128 7.48 -15.55 -8.35
C LEU A 128 7.66 -16.67 -9.39
N ALA A 129 6.91 -17.75 -9.30
CA ALA A 129 6.99 -18.84 -10.27
C ALA A 129 6.55 -18.36 -11.67
N LEU A 130 5.48 -17.58 -11.76
CA LEU A 130 4.99 -17.01 -13.03
C LEU A 130 5.95 -15.96 -13.61
N GLU A 131 6.56 -15.14 -12.77
CA GLU A 131 7.57 -14.17 -13.20
C GLU A 131 8.81 -14.88 -13.77
N ASN A 132 9.35 -15.88 -13.06
CA ASN A 132 10.56 -16.57 -13.47
C ASN A 132 10.35 -17.52 -14.65
N ASP A 133 9.29 -18.33 -14.63
CA ASP A 133 9.08 -19.38 -15.64
C ASP A 133 8.40 -18.84 -16.91
N ALA A 134 7.68 -17.71 -16.79
CA ALA A 134 6.79 -17.25 -17.83
C ALA A 134 6.87 -15.74 -18.11
N ALA A 135 7.78 -14.99 -17.47
CA ALA A 135 8.04 -13.56 -17.71
C ALA A 135 6.83 -12.64 -17.41
N TYR A 136 6.03 -12.95 -16.39
CA TYR A 136 4.90 -12.13 -15.95
C TYR A 136 5.39 -10.95 -15.07
N SER A 137 6.20 -10.04 -15.63
CA SER A 137 6.84 -8.93 -14.89
C SER A 137 5.83 -8.04 -14.16
N PHE A 138 4.60 -7.92 -14.68
CA PHE A 138 3.55 -7.13 -14.07
C PHE A 138 3.08 -7.67 -12.71
N LEU A 139 3.29 -8.96 -12.39
CA LEU A 139 2.88 -9.54 -11.10
C LEU A 139 3.68 -8.98 -9.91
N LYS A 140 4.76 -8.25 -10.15
CA LYS A 140 5.46 -7.49 -9.11
C LYS A 140 4.53 -6.51 -8.38
N ILE A 141 3.61 -5.85 -9.09
CA ILE A 141 2.63 -4.96 -8.44
C ILE A 141 1.61 -5.74 -7.60
N HIS A 142 1.30 -6.97 -8.01
CA HIS A 142 0.44 -7.85 -7.22
C HIS A 142 1.16 -8.27 -5.93
N ARG A 143 2.45 -8.62 -6.00
CA ARG A 143 3.27 -8.90 -4.82
C ARG A 143 3.33 -7.74 -3.82
N ILE A 144 3.34 -6.50 -4.32
CA ILE A 144 3.21 -5.30 -3.47
C ILE A 144 1.83 -5.22 -2.82
N GLN A 145 0.76 -5.52 -3.57
CA GLN A 145 -0.58 -5.63 -2.99
C GLN A 145 -0.67 -6.73 -1.91
N LEU A 146 0.06 -7.84 -2.05
CA LEU A 146 0.13 -8.89 -1.03
C LEU A 146 0.83 -8.38 0.24
N LEU A 147 1.94 -7.66 0.10
CA LEU A 147 2.62 -7.04 1.24
C LEU A 147 1.78 -5.92 1.87
N HIS A 148 1.00 -5.18 1.08
CA HIS A 148 0.01 -4.24 1.61
C HIS A 148 -1.08 -4.96 2.44
N ASN A 149 -1.52 -6.14 2.04
CA ASN A 149 -2.41 -6.95 2.89
C ASN A 149 -1.69 -7.44 4.16
N LEU A 150 -0.39 -7.72 4.09
CA LEU A 150 0.42 -8.08 5.26
C LEU A 150 0.55 -6.92 6.25
N ILE A 151 0.70 -5.68 5.78
CA ILE A 151 0.66 -4.45 6.61
C ILE A 151 -0.63 -4.46 7.46
N ARG A 152 -1.80 -4.60 6.82
CA ARG A 152 -3.10 -4.65 7.52
C ARG A 152 -3.18 -5.75 8.58
N ILE A 153 -2.70 -6.95 8.24
CA ILE A 153 -2.70 -8.08 9.18
C ILE A 153 -1.77 -7.79 10.36
N ALA A 154 -0.56 -7.30 10.09
CA ALA A 154 0.42 -6.98 11.12
C ALA A 154 -0.11 -5.92 12.08
N ALA A 155 -0.61 -4.80 11.53
CA ALA A 155 -1.28 -3.75 12.27
C ALA A 155 -2.39 -4.32 13.17
N ARG A 156 -3.37 -5.04 12.59
CA ARG A 156 -4.49 -5.61 13.34
C ARG A 156 -4.07 -6.60 14.43
N SER A 157 -2.95 -7.29 14.25
CA SER A 157 -2.36 -8.20 15.25
C SER A 157 -1.54 -7.50 16.34
N GLY A 158 -1.43 -6.17 16.31
CA GLY A 158 -0.70 -5.36 17.28
C GLY A 158 0.78 -5.12 16.91
N ASN A 159 1.24 -5.58 15.75
CA ASN A 159 2.61 -5.39 15.28
C ASN A 159 2.72 -4.14 14.41
N TRP A 160 2.46 -2.98 15.01
CA TRP A 160 2.42 -1.68 14.33
C TRP A 160 3.79 -1.27 13.79
N ASN A 161 4.85 -1.54 14.56
CA ASN A 161 6.23 -1.19 14.20
C ASN A 161 6.63 -1.85 12.87
N TYR A 162 6.38 -3.17 12.75
CA TYR A 162 6.60 -3.89 11.49
C TYR A 162 5.70 -3.36 10.37
N SER A 163 4.44 -3.04 10.68
CA SER A 163 3.49 -2.54 9.70
C SER A 163 3.92 -1.18 9.10
N ILE A 164 4.39 -0.25 9.94
CA ILE A 164 4.86 1.07 9.53
C ILE A 164 6.17 0.93 8.74
N ALA A 165 7.11 0.12 9.22
CA ALA A 165 8.38 -0.12 8.54
C ALA A 165 8.19 -0.75 7.16
N LEU A 166 7.34 -1.79 7.06
CA LEU A 166 7.00 -2.41 5.79
C LEU A 166 6.27 -1.43 4.85
N GLY A 167 5.35 -0.62 5.38
CA GLY A 167 4.66 0.42 4.62
C GLY A 167 5.63 1.44 4.01
N LYS A 168 6.54 1.98 4.82
CA LYS A 168 7.58 2.90 4.37
C LYS A 168 8.47 2.26 3.29
N ALA A 169 8.93 1.03 3.52
CA ALA A 169 9.78 0.33 2.55
C ALA A 169 9.08 0.11 1.20
N LEU A 170 7.78 -0.19 1.18
CA LEU A 170 7.03 -0.30 -0.06
C LEU A 170 6.83 1.04 -0.77
N LEU A 171 6.59 2.12 -0.01
CA LEU A 171 6.49 3.47 -0.57
C LEU A 171 7.82 3.88 -1.21
N ASP A 172 8.93 3.69 -0.50
CA ASP A 172 10.27 3.91 -1.06
C ASP A 172 10.48 3.12 -2.34
N TYR A 173 10.18 1.82 -2.32
CA TYR A 173 10.37 0.95 -3.46
C TYR A 173 9.54 1.39 -4.69
N LEU A 174 8.31 1.88 -4.47
CA LEU A 174 7.44 2.39 -5.53
C LEU A 174 7.92 3.71 -6.14
N GLU A 175 8.61 4.55 -5.37
CA GLU A 175 9.17 5.82 -5.85
C GLU A 175 10.56 5.66 -6.47
N MET A 176 11.43 4.94 -5.77
CA MET A 176 12.82 4.65 -6.11
C MET A 176 13.06 3.18 -5.78
N PRO A 177 13.08 2.26 -6.76
CA PRO A 177 13.21 0.80 -6.54
C PRO A 177 14.48 0.38 -5.77
N ASN A 178 14.51 0.64 -4.47
CA ASN A 178 15.55 0.29 -3.52
C ASN A 178 15.11 -0.98 -2.80
N GLU A 179 15.89 -2.03 -2.99
CA GLU A 179 15.55 -3.38 -2.56
C GLU A 179 16.12 -3.70 -1.18
N GLU A 180 16.92 -2.82 -0.58
CA GLU A 180 17.68 -3.05 0.66
C GLU A 180 16.80 -3.63 1.77
N PHE A 181 15.75 -2.90 2.18
CA PHE A 181 14.85 -3.36 3.24
C PHE A 181 14.03 -4.59 2.80
N LEU A 182 13.55 -4.62 1.56
CA LEU A 182 12.73 -5.74 1.09
C LEU A 182 13.52 -7.05 1.08
N ASN A 183 14.83 -6.99 0.82
CA ASN A 183 15.73 -8.14 0.85
C ASN A 183 16.03 -8.66 2.28
N GLU A 184 15.77 -7.85 3.31
CA GLU A 184 15.92 -8.24 4.72
C GLU A 184 14.68 -8.96 5.28
N LEU A 185 13.56 -8.98 4.55
CA LEU A 185 12.34 -9.65 4.99
C LEU A 185 12.50 -11.19 5.07
N ASP A 186 11.61 -11.84 5.81
CA ASP A 186 11.54 -13.30 5.83
C ASP A 186 11.13 -13.87 4.46
N PRO A 187 11.63 -15.04 4.04
CA PRO A 187 11.10 -15.73 2.87
C PRO A 187 9.58 -16.01 2.97
N PRO A 188 8.84 -15.93 1.84
CA PRO A 188 9.32 -15.63 0.49
C PRO A 188 9.42 -14.13 0.16
N TRP A 189 9.15 -13.25 1.13
CA TRP A 189 8.98 -11.81 0.90
C TRP A 189 10.24 -11.11 0.40
N ASN A 190 11.43 -11.68 0.64
CA ASN A 190 12.71 -11.13 0.23
C ASN A 190 13.17 -11.50 -1.18
N ARG A 191 12.25 -11.85 -2.07
CA ARG A 191 12.58 -12.35 -3.42
C ARG A 191 11.88 -11.55 -4.52
N GLY A 192 12.56 -11.45 -5.66
CA GLY A 192 12.02 -10.93 -6.92
C GLY A 192 11.83 -9.41 -6.96
N TRP A 193 12.62 -8.64 -6.21
CA TRP A 193 12.53 -7.16 -6.21
C TRP A 193 13.43 -6.50 -7.25
N ASN A 194 14.23 -7.27 -7.97
CA ASN A 194 15.10 -6.79 -9.02
C ASN A 194 14.34 -6.17 -10.20
N GLY A 195 14.93 -5.14 -10.80
CA GLY A 195 14.50 -4.62 -12.11
C GLY A 195 13.26 -3.73 -12.11
N GLY A 196 12.89 -3.09 -10.99
CA GLY A 196 11.91 -2.00 -10.95
C GLY A 196 10.56 -2.29 -11.64
N PHE A 197 9.91 -1.25 -12.20
CA PHE A 197 8.57 -1.31 -12.78
C PHE A 197 8.48 -0.83 -14.24
N TYR A 198 9.50 -1.13 -15.06
CA TYR A 198 9.61 -0.57 -16.42
C TYR A 198 8.41 -0.87 -17.33
N ASP A 199 7.69 -1.97 -17.09
CA ASP A 199 6.53 -2.40 -17.90
C ASP A 199 5.17 -1.92 -17.36
N LEU A 200 5.15 -1.18 -16.25
CA LEU A 200 3.91 -0.74 -15.61
C LEU A 200 3.62 0.73 -15.89
N SER A 201 2.34 1.06 -15.99
CA SER A 201 1.92 2.45 -16.14
C SER A 201 2.14 3.23 -14.85
N VAL A 202 2.49 4.51 -14.97
CA VAL A 202 2.69 5.41 -13.83
C VAL A 202 1.42 5.48 -12.99
N GLU A 203 0.24 5.47 -13.61
CA GLU A 203 -1.03 5.50 -12.88
C GLU A 203 -1.24 4.29 -11.98
N LEU A 204 -0.80 3.10 -12.40
CA LEU A 204 -0.89 1.88 -11.62
C LEU A 204 0.03 1.92 -10.39
N ILE A 205 1.26 2.41 -10.60
CA ILE A 205 2.26 2.60 -9.53
C ILE A 205 1.77 3.65 -8.53
N SER A 206 1.37 4.83 -9.00
CA SER A 206 0.86 5.91 -8.15
C SER A 206 -0.41 5.51 -7.39
N SER A 207 -1.30 4.73 -8.02
CA SER A 207 -2.47 4.19 -7.34
C SER A 207 -2.09 3.23 -6.21
N MET A 208 -1.12 2.31 -6.43
CA MET A 208 -0.63 1.42 -5.38
C MET A 208 0.03 2.23 -4.24
N HIS A 209 0.82 3.23 -4.60
CA HIS A 209 1.49 4.12 -3.66
C HIS A 209 0.48 4.83 -2.76
N ALA A 210 -0.55 5.45 -3.34
CA ALA A 210 -1.61 6.13 -2.59
C ALA A 210 -2.33 5.17 -1.63
N GLN A 211 -2.63 3.94 -2.05
CA GLN A 211 -3.29 2.94 -1.19
C GLN A 211 -2.44 2.57 0.03
N ILE A 212 -1.13 2.36 -0.15
CA ILE A 212 -0.23 2.04 0.96
C ILE A 212 -0.05 3.25 1.88
N ALA A 213 0.08 4.45 1.32
CA ALA A 213 0.20 5.68 2.09
C ALA A 213 -1.03 5.91 2.99
N GLU A 214 -2.24 5.75 2.45
CA GLU A 214 -3.47 5.84 3.26
C GLU A 214 -3.51 4.81 4.39
N GLU A 215 -3.04 3.59 4.15
CA GLU A 215 -2.99 2.56 5.18
C GLU A 215 -2.01 2.93 6.31
N VAL A 216 -0.81 3.38 5.96
CA VAL A 216 0.21 3.81 6.93
C VAL A 216 -0.30 4.99 7.75
N LEU A 217 -0.95 5.98 7.11
CA LEU A 217 -1.52 7.13 7.81
C LEU A 217 -2.62 6.71 8.80
N LYS A 218 -3.53 5.81 8.39
CA LYS A 218 -4.57 5.26 9.29
C LYS A 218 -3.95 4.54 10.49
N ILE A 219 -2.88 3.78 10.27
CA ILE A 219 -2.17 3.10 11.36
C ILE A 219 -1.59 4.14 12.32
N LEU A 220 -0.88 5.15 11.82
CA LEU A 220 -0.30 6.21 12.65
C LEU A 220 -1.36 6.97 13.44
N GLU A 221 -2.50 7.29 12.84
CA GLU A 221 -3.63 7.93 13.54
C GLU A 221 -4.17 7.04 14.68
N CYS A 222 -4.31 5.73 14.43
CA CYS A 222 -4.74 4.79 15.46
C CYS A 222 -3.73 4.75 16.62
N VAL A 223 -2.43 4.63 16.34
CA VAL A 223 -1.42 4.54 17.40
C VAL A 223 -1.22 5.89 18.11
N ALA A 224 -1.34 7.03 17.42
CA ALA A 224 -1.25 8.37 18.03
C ALA A 224 -2.38 8.63 19.05
N SER A 225 -3.51 7.93 18.94
CA SER A 225 -4.58 7.98 19.95
C SER A 225 -4.23 7.25 21.26
N GLU A 226 -3.10 6.53 21.29
CA GLU A 226 -2.59 5.80 22.45
C GLU A 226 -1.26 6.41 22.95
N PRO A 227 -1.27 7.33 23.94
CA PRO A 227 -0.08 8.07 24.37
C PRO A 227 1.12 7.19 24.79
N GLU A 228 0.84 6.03 25.38
CA GLU A 228 1.84 5.05 25.83
C GLU A 228 2.69 4.50 24.66
N ARG A 229 2.14 4.51 23.44
CA ARG A 229 2.81 3.98 22.24
C ARG A 229 3.54 5.05 21.43
N ASN A 230 3.41 6.32 21.78
CA ASN A 230 4.05 7.40 21.01
C ASN A 230 5.58 7.25 20.96
N ALA A 231 6.19 6.80 22.06
CA ALA A 231 7.63 6.53 22.12
C ALA A 231 8.09 5.44 21.14
N GLU A 232 7.26 4.40 20.93
CA GLU A 232 7.56 3.32 19.99
C GLU A 232 7.48 3.82 18.54
N ILE A 233 6.44 4.60 18.21
CA ILE A 233 6.31 5.22 16.88
C ILE A 233 7.51 6.11 16.59
N ILE A 234 7.87 6.99 17.54
CA ILE A 234 9.03 7.88 17.42
C ILE A 234 10.29 7.06 17.14
N SER A 235 10.50 5.97 17.88
CA SER A 235 11.65 5.09 17.67
C SER A 235 11.66 4.52 16.26
N VAL A 236 10.54 4.00 15.78
CA VAL A 236 10.44 3.41 14.43
C VAL A 236 10.67 4.47 13.35
N LEU A 237 9.95 5.60 13.41
CA LEU A 237 10.10 6.68 12.43
C LEU A 237 11.53 7.22 12.40
N SER A 238 12.17 7.37 13.57
CA SER A 238 13.56 7.81 13.66
C SER A 238 14.54 6.83 13.00
N THR A 239 14.28 5.51 13.10
CA THR A 239 15.09 4.50 12.40
C THR A 239 14.85 4.44 10.91
N LEU A 240 13.66 4.84 10.45
CA LEU A 240 13.28 4.88 9.04
C LEU A 240 13.65 6.20 8.36
N ALA A 241 13.89 7.26 9.13
CA ALA A 241 14.28 8.56 8.61
C ALA A 241 15.62 8.43 7.86
N PRO A 242 15.72 8.97 6.64
CA PRO A 242 16.94 8.88 5.86
C PRO A 242 18.11 9.56 6.60
N SER A 243 19.28 8.94 6.53
CA SER A 243 20.52 9.56 7.00
C SER A 243 20.77 10.88 6.26
N ARG A 244 21.33 11.89 6.94
CA ARG A 244 21.64 13.21 6.36
C ARG A 244 22.51 13.16 5.09
N ASP A 245 23.27 12.08 4.92
CA ASP A 245 24.19 11.89 3.79
C ASP A 245 23.52 11.21 2.57
N ARG A 246 22.28 10.74 2.68
CA ARG A 246 21.53 10.19 1.53
C ARG A 246 20.94 11.33 0.71
N ASN A 247 20.89 11.13 -0.61
CA ASN A 247 20.20 12.05 -1.51
C ASN A 247 18.68 11.97 -1.23
N ILE A 248 18.18 12.92 -0.43
CA ILE A 248 16.78 12.98 -0.03
C ILE A 248 15.95 13.33 -1.27
N GLY A 249 15.24 12.34 -1.81
CA GLY A 249 14.56 12.49 -3.10
C GLY A 249 13.12 11.97 -3.15
N SER A 250 12.75 10.99 -2.31
CA SER A 250 11.39 10.46 -2.30
C SER A 250 10.45 11.28 -1.42
N GLN A 251 9.20 11.38 -1.83
CA GLN A 251 8.13 11.93 -1.03
C GLN A 251 7.92 11.11 0.25
N ALA A 252 8.08 9.79 0.22
CA ALA A 252 8.09 8.94 1.40
C ALA A 252 9.18 9.32 2.42
N ASP A 253 10.41 9.61 1.97
CA ASP A 253 11.50 10.08 2.83
C ASP A 253 11.17 11.45 3.45
N LEU A 254 10.73 12.41 2.62
CA LEU A 254 10.37 13.73 3.09
C LEU A 254 9.22 13.68 4.11
N TRP A 255 8.22 12.85 3.85
CA TRP A 255 7.14 12.60 4.79
C TRP A 255 7.64 12.01 6.11
N THR A 256 8.58 11.06 6.07
CA THR A 256 9.12 10.44 7.29
C THR A 256 9.92 11.45 8.14
N ILE A 257 10.67 12.34 7.50
CA ILE A 257 11.36 13.45 8.18
C ILE A 257 10.34 14.35 8.89
N PHE A 258 9.26 14.73 8.19
CA PHE A 258 8.18 15.52 8.77
C PHE A 258 7.50 14.80 9.94
N GLU A 259 7.09 13.55 9.77
CA GLU A 259 6.44 12.77 10.83
C GLU A 259 7.34 12.60 12.05
N THR A 260 8.65 12.40 11.85
CA THR A 260 9.63 12.34 12.94
C THR A 260 9.72 13.67 13.68
N ALA A 261 9.76 14.81 12.98
CA ALA A 261 9.77 16.12 13.62
C ALA A 261 8.47 16.42 14.38
N TRP A 262 7.33 16.05 13.79
CA TRP A 262 6.00 16.24 14.37
C TRP A 262 5.81 15.40 15.64
N THR A 263 6.08 14.10 15.58
CA THR A 263 5.87 13.15 16.69
C THR A 263 6.81 13.42 17.86
N ASN A 264 8.02 13.91 17.61
CA ASN A 264 8.97 14.32 18.65
C ASN A 264 8.60 15.61 19.39
N GLY A 265 7.49 16.28 19.01
CA GLY A 265 7.15 17.58 19.57
C GLY A 265 8.20 18.65 19.26
N GLY A 266 8.78 18.58 18.06
CA GLY A 266 9.77 19.55 17.61
C GLY A 266 9.26 20.99 17.71
N ALA A 267 10.18 21.95 17.89
CA ALA A 267 9.82 23.36 17.85
C ALA A 267 9.12 23.69 16.53
N PRO A 268 8.16 24.65 16.50
CA PRO A 268 7.41 24.98 15.29
C PRO A 268 8.29 25.24 14.06
N ASP A 269 9.43 25.93 14.23
CA ASP A 269 10.39 26.17 13.14
C ASP A 269 10.97 24.89 12.54
N ALA A 270 11.23 23.87 13.38
CA ALA A 270 11.73 22.58 12.92
C ALA A 270 10.66 21.82 12.13
N ILE A 271 9.40 21.88 12.58
CA ILE A 271 8.27 21.28 11.88
C ILE A 271 8.05 21.96 10.52
N VAL A 272 8.03 23.29 10.46
CA VAL A 272 7.90 24.05 9.20
C VAL A 272 9.07 23.74 8.26
N SER A 273 10.29 23.66 8.79
CA SER A 273 11.48 23.29 8.00
C SER A 273 11.37 21.89 7.41
N ALA A 274 10.76 20.93 8.12
CA ALA A 274 10.55 19.56 7.64
C ALA A 274 9.36 19.46 6.66
N ALA A 275 8.31 20.26 6.84
CA ALA A 275 7.14 20.30 5.98
C ALA A 275 7.42 20.93 4.61
N THR A 276 8.28 21.96 4.57
CA THR A 276 8.53 22.76 3.37
C THR A 276 8.93 21.93 2.15
N PRO A 277 9.92 21.02 2.22
CA PRO A 277 10.35 20.26 1.05
C PRO A 277 9.26 19.38 0.44
N ILE A 278 8.48 18.65 1.26
CA ILE A 278 7.39 17.81 0.75
C ILE A 278 6.24 18.65 0.19
N LEU A 279 5.92 19.80 0.80
CA LEU A 279 4.91 20.69 0.26
C LEU A 279 5.32 21.28 -1.09
N GLN A 280 6.60 21.63 -1.26
CA GLN A 280 7.19 22.08 -2.53
C GLN A 280 7.26 20.97 -3.57
N HIS A 281 7.45 19.71 -3.15
CA HIS A 281 7.42 18.55 -4.03
C HIS A 281 6.04 18.36 -4.70
N GLY A 282 4.97 18.76 -4.00
CA GLY A 282 3.60 18.70 -4.50
C GLY A 282 2.91 17.34 -4.26
N PRO A 283 1.68 17.16 -4.74
CA PRO A 283 0.84 16.01 -4.41
C PRO A 283 1.16 14.72 -5.19
N SER A 284 2.13 14.73 -6.11
CA SER A 284 2.54 13.52 -6.87
C SER A 284 3.87 13.01 -6.33
N PRO A 285 4.12 11.68 -6.28
CA PRO A 285 3.23 10.59 -6.70
C PRO A 285 2.13 10.24 -5.69
N SER A 286 2.16 10.80 -4.48
CA SER A 286 1.27 10.45 -3.37
C SER A 286 0.52 11.64 -2.77
N ALA A 287 -0.70 11.86 -3.25
CA ALA A 287 -1.57 12.87 -2.68
C ALA A 287 -1.86 12.64 -1.17
N PRO A 288 -2.01 11.40 -0.67
CA PRO A 288 -2.23 11.15 0.76
C PRO A 288 -1.09 11.65 1.67
N LEU A 289 0.17 11.35 1.34
CA LEU A 289 1.31 11.80 2.15
C LEU A 289 1.40 13.32 2.17
N TRP A 290 1.36 13.94 1.00
CA TRP A 290 1.39 15.40 0.88
C TRP A 290 0.25 16.08 1.66
N ARG A 291 -0.98 15.57 1.52
CA ARG A 291 -2.16 16.13 2.21
C ARG A 291 -2.02 16.02 3.73
N SER A 292 -1.48 14.91 4.24
CA SER A 292 -1.27 14.73 5.68
C SER A 292 -0.36 15.82 6.26
N VAL A 293 0.70 16.19 5.54
CA VAL A 293 1.62 17.26 5.92
C VAL A 293 0.94 18.62 5.82
N ALA A 294 0.23 18.88 4.72
CA ALA A 294 -0.42 20.16 4.47
C ALA A 294 -1.44 20.48 5.57
N VAL A 295 -2.31 19.53 5.91
CA VAL A 295 -3.35 19.69 6.94
C VAL A 295 -2.74 19.95 8.31
N ARG A 296 -1.72 19.17 8.72
CA ARG A 296 -1.08 19.34 10.03
C ARG A 296 -0.30 20.64 10.14
N THR A 297 0.44 21.01 9.09
CA THR A 297 1.19 22.26 9.04
C THR A 297 0.25 23.46 9.12
N LEU A 298 -0.88 23.43 8.39
CA LEU A 298 -1.89 24.48 8.45
C LEU A 298 -2.48 24.61 9.86
N GLY A 299 -2.94 23.50 10.46
CA GLY A 299 -3.53 23.52 11.79
C GLY A 299 -2.56 24.06 12.86
N MET A 300 -1.27 23.73 12.77
CA MET A 300 -0.24 24.30 13.65
C MET A 300 -0.11 25.82 13.46
N LEU A 301 -0.07 26.31 12.22
CA LEU A 301 0.05 27.74 11.92
C LEU A 301 -1.18 28.53 12.38
N GLU A 302 -2.38 27.95 12.27
CA GLU A 302 -3.63 28.55 12.77
C GLU A 302 -3.60 28.70 14.30
N VAL A 303 -3.13 27.68 15.02
CA VAL A 303 -2.96 27.75 16.49
C VAL A 303 -1.96 28.85 16.85
N MET A 304 -0.80 28.89 16.18
CA MET A 304 0.21 29.93 16.41
C MET A 304 -0.34 31.33 16.15
N ALA A 305 -1.12 31.52 15.07
CA ALA A 305 -1.72 32.81 14.74
C ALA A 305 -2.80 33.24 15.76
N GLY A 306 -3.55 32.29 16.34
CA GLY A 306 -4.55 32.57 17.37
C GLY A 306 -3.96 32.93 18.74
N GLU A 307 -2.73 32.51 19.03
CA GLU A 307 -2.02 32.84 20.28
C GLU A 307 -1.41 34.25 20.28
N PHE A 308 -1.29 34.89 19.11
CA PHE A 308 -0.93 36.31 19.02
C PHE A 308 -2.20 37.15 18.85
N PRO A 309 -2.60 37.97 19.85
CA PRO A 309 -3.73 38.86 19.66
C PRO A 309 -3.45 39.77 18.45
N SER A 310 -4.42 39.87 17.55
CA SER A 310 -4.34 40.83 16.44
C SER A 310 -4.04 42.23 17.00
N PRO A 311 -3.10 42.97 16.40
CA PRO A 311 -2.72 44.30 16.87
C PRO A 311 -3.90 45.28 16.88
#